data_AF-A0A3C1JQ28-F1
#
_entry.id   AF-A0A3C1JQ28-F1
#
_cell.length_a   1.000
_cell.length_b   1.000
_cell.length_c   1.000
_cell.angle_alpha   90.00
_cell.angle_beta   90.00
_cell.angle_gamma   90.00
#
_symmetry.space_group_name_H-M   'P 1'
#
loop_
_entity.id
_entity.type
_entity.pdbx_description
1 polymer ?
#
loop_
_entity_poly.entity_id
_entity_poly.type
_entity_poly.pdbx_seq_one_letter_code
_entity_poly.pdbx_strand_id
1 'polypeptide(L)'
;GIGRPPSGMDAIEFVLGSFTPDDLSLVSGAVDRAADAATDWVREGVRVTMNRHNGSEPPRGAPPVTVADAGGRVVGVDRQTLPPHRP
;
A
#
# COMPACT_ATOMS: atom_id res chain seq x y z
N GLY A 1 10.98 3.43 6.14
CA GLY A 1 10.89 4.40 7.25
C GLY A 1 11.59 3.81 8.45
N ILE A 2 12.10 4.64 9.37
CA ILE A 2 12.93 4.21 10.51
C ILE A 2 12.16 4.19 11.85
N GLY A 3 10.83 4.28 11.82
CA GLY A 3 9.99 4.36 13.00
C GLY A 3 9.90 5.77 13.61
N ARG A 4 9.46 5.84 14.86
CA ARG A 4 9.34 7.07 15.66
C ARG A 4 10.26 6.94 16.89
N PRO A 5 10.88 8.04 17.36
CA PRO A 5 11.62 8.01 18.60
C PRO A 5 10.78 7.45 19.77
N PRO A 6 11.39 6.65 20.66
CA PRO A 6 10.78 6.30 21.93
C PRO A 6 10.35 7.54 22.72
N SER A 7 9.30 7.39 23.53
CA SER A 7 8.78 8.50 24.34
C SER A 7 9.89 9.14 25.19
N GLY A 8 10.08 10.45 25.04
CA GLY A 8 11.10 11.21 25.77
C GLY A 8 12.51 11.21 25.16
N MET A 9 12.74 10.47 24.07
CA MET A 9 13.99 10.56 23.30
C MET A 9 13.93 11.74 22.33
N ASP A 10 15.03 12.48 22.23
CA ASP A 10 15.17 13.55 21.25
C ASP A 10 15.23 12.99 19.82
N ALA A 11 14.63 13.72 18.87
CA ALA A 11 14.54 13.27 17.49
C ALA A 11 15.91 13.28 16.77
N ILE A 12 16.80 14.22 17.12
CA ILE A 12 18.14 14.29 16.55
C ILE A 12 18.93 13.08 17.02
N GLU A 13 18.89 12.78 18.31
CA GLU A 13 19.56 11.60 18.89
C GLU A 13 19.05 10.29 18.25
N PHE A 14 17.74 10.16 18.05
CA PHE A 14 17.16 8.99 17.41
C PHE A 14 17.61 8.80 15.95
N VAL A 15 17.67 9.88 15.17
CA VAL A 15 18.05 9.82 13.75
C VAL A 15 19.55 9.62 13.55
N LEU A 16 20.38 10.17 14.44
CA LEU A 16 21.83 10.04 14.38
C LEU A 16 22.35 8.78 15.09
N GLY A 17 21.50 8.10 15.86
CA GLY A 17 21.79 6.85 16.52
C GLY A 17 22.00 5.70 15.55
N SER A 18 22.65 4.64 16.03
CA SER A 18 22.82 3.40 15.26
C SER A 18 21.59 2.50 15.35
N PHE A 19 21.32 1.73 14.30
CA PHE A 19 20.31 0.69 14.31
C PHE A 19 20.69 -0.46 15.26
N THR A 20 19.69 -1.07 15.88
CA THR A 20 19.87 -2.33 16.61
C THR A 20 20.12 -3.49 15.62
N PRO A 21 20.67 -4.63 16.06
CA PRO A 21 20.85 -5.79 15.19
C PRO A 21 19.55 -6.29 14.52
N ASP A 22 18.44 -6.22 15.26
CA ASP A 22 17.11 -6.59 14.74
C ASP A 22 16.65 -5.60 13.66
N ASP A 23 16.84 -4.30 13.88
CA ASP A 23 16.52 -3.27 12.90
C ASP A 23 17.41 -3.37 11.65
N LEU A 24 18.70 -3.70 11.79
CA LEU A 24 19.62 -3.82 10.66
C LEU A 24 19.14 -4.83 9.62
N SER A 25 18.58 -5.96 10.06
CA SER A 25 18.03 -6.97 9.15
C SER A 25 16.83 -6.43 8.36
N LEU A 26 15.94 -5.69 9.02
CA LEU A 26 14.80 -5.03 8.38
C LEU A 26 15.23 -3.91 7.43
N VAL A 27 16.21 -3.11 7.84
CA VAL A 27 16.76 -2.00 7.05
C VAL A 27 17.45 -2.54 5.80
N SER A 28 18.23 -3.61 5.90
CA SER A 28 18.88 -4.24 4.73
C SER A 28 17.85 -4.61 3.66
N GLY A 29 16.81 -5.37 4.04
CA GLY A 29 15.76 -5.74 3.09
C GLY A 29 14.92 -4.56 2.58
N ALA A 30 14.81 -3.48 3.36
CA ALA A 30 14.18 -2.24 2.90
C ALA A 30 15.06 -1.48 1.88
N VAL A 31 16.38 -1.47 2.08
CA VAL A 31 17.35 -0.87 1.16
C VAL A 31 17.39 -1.61 -0.16
N ASP A 32 17.41 -2.95 -0.14
CA ASP A 32 17.38 -3.76 -1.36
C ASP A 32 16.12 -3.46 -2.19
N ARG A 33 14.95 -3.47 -1.56
CA ARG A 33 13.69 -3.10 -2.25
C ARG A 33 13.69 -1.66 -2.75
N ALA A 34 14.32 -0.73 -2.03
CA ALA A 34 14.44 0.65 -2.48
C ALA A 34 15.35 0.78 -3.71
N ALA A 35 16.41 -0.03 -3.79
CA ALA A 35 17.30 -0.06 -4.97
C ALA A 35 16.56 -0.60 -6.21
N ASP A 36 15.75 -1.66 -6.04
CA ASP A 36 14.88 -2.16 -7.10
C ASP A 36 13.85 -1.13 -7.53
N ALA A 37 13.19 -0.48 -6.56
CA ALA A 37 12.22 0.60 -6.83
C ALA A 37 12.85 1.77 -7.58
N ALA A 38 14.07 2.17 -7.23
CA ALA A 38 14.79 3.23 -7.94
C ALA A 38 15.09 2.82 -9.41
N THR A 39 15.48 1.57 -9.63
CA THR A 39 15.72 1.02 -10.98
C THR A 39 14.44 1.00 -11.81
N ASP A 40 13.34 0.51 -11.24
CA ASP A 40 12.04 0.48 -11.89
C ASP A 40 11.52 1.88 -12.19
N TRP A 41 11.75 2.84 -11.28
CA TRP A 41 11.31 4.21 -11.46
C TRP A 41 11.96 4.87 -12.68
N VAL A 42 13.26 4.67 -12.85
CA VAL A 42 14.00 5.19 -14.02
C VAL A 42 13.52 4.54 -15.32
N ARG A 43 13.09 3.26 -15.29
CA ARG A 43 12.70 2.50 -16.48
C ARG A 43 11.22 2.65 -16.86
N GLU A 44 10.33 2.65 -15.89
CA GLU A 44 8.88 2.48 -16.06
C GLU A 44 8.07 3.69 -15.57
N GLY A 45 8.70 4.62 -14.84
CA GLY A 45 8.07 5.82 -14.32
C GLY A 45 7.27 5.61 -13.03
N VAL A 46 6.92 6.73 -12.38
CA VAL A 46 6.48 6.77 -10.97
C VAL A 46 5.23 5.93 -10.66
N ARG A 47 4.23 5.91 -11.55
CA ARG A 47 2.95 5.24 -11.30
C ARG A 47 3.11 3.73 -11.20
N VAL A 48 3.91 3.13 -12.07
CA VAL A 48 4.12 1.67 -12.10
C VAL A 48 4.94 1.25 -10.89
N THR A 49 6.02 1.98 -10.60
CA THR A 49 6.87 1.73 -9.43
C THR A 49 6.10 1.83 -8.13
N MET A 50 5.29 2.88 -7.94
CA MET A 50 4.49 3.03 -6.72
C MET A 50 3.54 1.85 -6.50
N ASN A 51 2.82 1.43 -7.54
CA ASN A 51 1.89 0.30 -7.43
C ASN A 51 2.62 -1.01 -7.09
N ARG A 52 3.83 -1.21 -7.61
CA ARG A 52 4.66 -2.40 -7.36
C ARG A 52 5.24 -2.42 -5.96
N HIS A 53 5.75 -1.28 -5.46
CA HIS A 53 6.57 -1.23 -4.24
C HIS A 53 5.82 -0.71 -3.00
N ASN A 54 4.70 0.01 -3.16
CA ASN A 54 3.89 0.50 -2.04
C ASN A 54 2.70 -0.42 -1.70
N GLY A 55 2.46 -1.49 -2.48
CA GLY A 55 1.40 -2.47 -2.26
C GLY A 55 1.69 -3.43 -1.09
N SER A 56 0.66 -3.72 -0.29
CA SER A 56 0.74 -4.10 1.13
C SER A 56 1.26 -5.51 1.46
N GLU A 57 2.19 -5.59 2.41
CA GLU A 57 1.93 -6.46 3.58
C GLU A 57 0.77 -5.79 4.35
N PRO A 58 -0.35 -6.49 4.63
CA PRO A 58 -1.48 -5.88 5.32
C PRO A 58 -1.02 -5.33 6.69
N PRO A 59 -1.52 -4.17 7.13
CA PRO A 59 -1.31 -3.74 8.51
C PRO A 59 -1.80 -4.85 9.45
N ARG A 60 -0.98 -5.22 10.44
CA ARG A 60 -1.35 -6.25 11.43
C ARG A 60 -2.66 -5.82 12.13
N GLY A 61 -3.78 -6.45 11.76
CA GLY A 61 -5.12 -6.16 12.29
C GLY A 61 -6.03 -5.24 11.46
N ALA A 62 -5.64 -4.83 10.25
CA ALA A 62 -6.58 -4.10 9.38
C ALA A 62 -7.63 -5.06 8.78
N PRO A 63 -8.93 -4.72 8.80
CA PRO A 63 -9.92 -5.47 8.04
C PRO A 63 -9.58 -5.38 6.53
N PRO A 64 -9.86 -6.43 5.74
CA PRO A 64 -9.51 -6.45 4.33
C PRO A 64 -10.20 -5.27 3.63
N VAL A 65 -9.40 -4.37 3.05
CA VAL A 65 -9.91 -3.29 2.21
C VAL A 65 -10.52 -3.91 0.97
N THR A 66 -11.85 -4.03 0.95
CA THR A 66 -12.59 -4.34 -0.27
C THR A 66 -12.51 -3.11 -1.17
N VAL A 67 -11.64 -3.15 -2.17
CA VAL A 67 -11.66 -2.15 -3.24
C VAL A 67 -12.90 -2.45 -4.08
N ALA A 68 -13.99 -1.75 -3.80
CA ALA A 68 -15.17 -1.78 -4.65
C ALA A 68 -14.83 -1.11 -5.99
N ASP A 69 -15.07 -1.83 -7.09
CA ASP A 69 -14.97 -1.31 -8.46
C ASP A 69 -15.82 -0.03 -8.61
N ALA A 70 -15.31 0.94 -9.36
CA ALA A 70 -15.85 2.28 -9.56
C ALA A 70 -17.09 2.28 -10.48
N GLY A 71 -18.05 1.41 -10.20
CA GLY A 71 -19.20 1.14 -11.05
C GLY A 71 -20.49 0.85 -10.29
N GLY A 72 -20.73 1.54 -9.16
CA GLY A 72 -21.91 1.42 -8.30
C GLY A 72 -23.25 1.27 -9.03
N ARG A 73 -23.58 0.04 -9.41
CA ARG A 73 -24.89 -0.40 -9.89
C ARG A 73 -25.15 -1.80 -9.33
N VAL A 74 -26.02 -1.85 -8.33
CA VAL A 74 -26.84 -3.04 -8.07
C VAL A 74 -27.76 -3.22 -9.27
N VAL A 75 -27.37 -4.07 -10.22
CA VAL A 75 -28.29 -4.61 -11.22
C VAL A 75 -29.09 -5.69 -10.50
N GLY A 76 -30.25 -5.30 -9.98
CA GLY A 76 -31.29 -6.26 -9.62
C GLY A 76 -31.66 -7.03 -10.89
N VAL A 77 -31.21 -8.27 -10.99
CA VAL A 77 -31.70 -9.20 -12.00
C VAL A 77 -33.00 -9.79 -11.46
N ASP A 78 -34.07 -9.00 -11.52
CA ASP A 78 -35.41 -9.57 -11.46
C ASP A 78 -35.86 -9.85 -12.89
N ARG A 79 -35.86 -11.14 -13.23
CA ARG A 79 -35.97 -11.63 -14.60
C ARG A 79 -37.42 -11.85 -15.03
N GLN A 80 -38.40 -11.29 -14.34
CA GLN A 80 -39.81 -11.53 -14.64
C GLN A 80 -40.66 -10.28 -14.47
N THR A 81 -40.87 -9.52 -15.55
CA THR A 81 -42.18 -9.28 -16.20
C THR A 81 -42.04 -8.10 -17.15
N LEU A 82 -42.21 -8.35 -18.44
CA LEU A 82 -42.37 -7.33 -19.47
C LEU A 82 -43.87 -7.02 -19.58
N PRO A 83 -44.37 -5.85 -19.15
CA PRO A 83 -45.69 -5.41 -19.56
C PRO A 83 -45.64 -4.78 -20.97
N PRO A 84 -46.72 -4.94 -21.75
CA PRO A 84 -46.70 -4.81 -23.21
C PRO A 84 -46.60 -3.37 -23.72
N HIS A 85 -46.01 -3.26 -24.90
CA HIS A 85 -45.99 -2.05 -25.71
C HIS A 85 -47.40 -1.58 -26.12
N ARG A 86 -47.48 -0.25 -26.31
CA ARG A 86 -48.36 0.53 -27.22
C ARG A 86 -49.69 1.07 -26.66
N PRO A 87 -50.27 2.10 -27.31
CA PRO A 87 -49.87 2.78 -28.57
C PRO A 87 -48.87 3.92 -28.44
#